data_AF-A0A0C3S0C8-F1
#
_entry.id   AF-A0A0C3S0C8-F1
#
_cell.length_a   1.000
_cell.length_b   1.000
_cell.length_c   1.000
_cell.angle_alpha   90.00
_cell.angle_beta   90.00
_cell.angle_gamma   90.00
#
_symmetry.space_group_name_H-M   'P 1'
#
loop_
_entity.id
_entity.type
_entity.pdbx_description
1 polymer ?
#
loop_
_entity_poly.entity_id
_entity_poly.type
_entity_poly.pdbx_seq_one_letter_code
_entity_poly.pdbx_strand_id
1 'polypeptide(L)'
;MSSTEHKNPERVAAGLKAAIHNPNVSEEAKERAADRLDHIGEKTTTTHNTTGHHQGDRDTNRVLGGYKATLSNENTSPEAKQHAAEILEAHGYTVERAEGVGEDEHQTRVLAGYKAALSNPRVSSEAKAHAREFLAAHDAL
;
A
#
# COMPACT_ATOMS: atom_id res chain seq x y z
N MET A 1 -9.77 -25.24 25.92
CA MET A 1 -8.77 -24.17 25.73
C MET A 1 -8.97 -23.62 24.32
N SER A 2 -9.50 -22.41 24.18
CA SER A 2 -10.12 -21.91 22.93
C SER A 2 -9.13 -21.26 21.96
N SER A 3 -9.14 -21.73 20.71
CA SER A 3 -8.25 -21.42 19.58
C SER A 3 -8.33 -19.98 19.05
N THR A 4 -8.00 -19.00 19.90
CA THR A 4 -7.97 -17.57 19.56
C THR A 4 -6.56 -17.01 19.40
N GLU A 5 -5.54 -17.79 19.73
CA GLU A 5 -4.14 -17.33 19.83
C GLU A 5 -3.48 -17.04 18.48
N HIS A 6 -4.12 -17.37 17.35
CA HIS A 6 -3.57 -17.12 16.00
C HIS A 6 -4.45 -16.19 15.14
N LYS A 7 -5.50 -15.58 15.72
CA LYS A 7 -6.42 -14.72 14.96
C LYS A 7 -6.07 -13.26 15.23
N ASN A 8 -6.02 -12.47 14.16
CA ASN A 8 -5.85 -11.02 14.29
C ASN A 8 -7.02 -10.45 15.12
N PRO A 9 -6.76 -9.81 16.28
CA PRO A 9 -7.78 -9.33 17.19
C PRO A 9 -8.74 -8.33 16.55
N GLU A 10 -8.26 -7.48 15.63
CA GLU A 10 -9.10 -6.52 14.89
C GLU A 10 -10.13 -7.23 14.02
N ARG A 11 -9.73 -8.33 13.35
CA ARG A 11 -10.65 -9.12 12.52
C ARG A 11 -11.67 -9.88 13.36
N VAL A 12 -11.27 -10.35 14.54
CA VAL A 12 -12.20 -10.99 15.49
C VAL A 12 -13.21 -9.97 16.01
N ALA A 13 -12.75 -8.77 16.39
CA ALA A 13 -13.62 -7.68 16.83
C ALA A 13 -14.63 -7.27 15.73
N ALA A 14 -14.19 -7.16 14.48
CA ALA A 14 -15.07 -6.88 13.34
C ALA A 14 -16.15 -7.96 13.14
N GLY A 15 -15.76 -9.24 13.26
CA GLY A 15 -16.70 -10.36 13.16
C GLY A 15 -17.73 -10.39 14.29
N LEU A 16 -17.32 -10.07 15.52
CA LEU A 16 -18.24 -9.98 16.66
C LEU A 16 -19.21 -8.80 16.50
N LYS A 17 -18.74 -7.64 16.03
CA LYS A 17 -19.59 -6.50 15.71
C LYS A 17 -20.63 -6.84 14.64
N ALA A 18 -20.22 -7.56 13.60
CA ALA A 18 -21.16 -8.03 12.57
C ALA A 18 -22.22 -8.99 13.14
N ALA A 19 -21.84 -9.88 14.05
CA ALA A 19 -22.77 -10.80 14.70
C ALA A 19 -23.81 -10.05 15.56
N ILE A 20 -23.42 -9.00 16.28
CA ILE A 20 -24.31 -8.16 17.09
C ILE A 20 -25.41 -7.51 16.24
N HIS A 21 -25.06 -7.02 15.05
CA HIS A 21 -26.00 -6.33 14.16
C HIS A 21 -26.80 -7.26 13.23
N ASN A 22 -26.49 -8.56 13.21
CA ASN A 22 -27.14 -9.49 12.31
C ASN A 22 -28.54 -9.87 12.85
N PRO A 23 -29.64 -9.60 12.10
CA PRO A 23 -30.99 -9.96 12.54
C PRO A 23 -31.23 -11.47 12.61
N ASN A 24 -30.40 -12.28 11.94
CA ASN A 24 -30.49 -13.75 11.94
C ASN A 24 -29.73 -14.41 13.11
N VAL A 25 -29.18 -13.62 14.03
CA VAL A 25 -28.47 -14.11 15.21
C VAL A 25 -29.38 -13.95 16.43
N SER A 26 -29.39 -14.94 17.32
CA SER A 26 -30.18 -14.89 18.54
C SER A 26 -29.67 -13.81 19.50
N GLU A 27 -30.56 -13.25 20.31
CA GLU A 27 -30.20 -12.22 21.30
C GLU A 27 -29.12 -12.70 22.28
N GLU A 28 -29.22 -13.95 22.75
CA GLU A 28 -28.20 -14.56 23.62
C GLU A 28 -26.82 -14.68 22.93
N ALA A 29 -26.79 -14.87 21.61
CA ALA A 29 -25.55 -14.91 20.85
C ALA A 29 -24.98 -13.51 20.59
N LYS A 30 -25.84 -12.49 20.47
CA LYS A 30 -25.42 -11.07 20.39
C LYS A 30 -24.82 -10.60 21.70
N GLU A 31 -25.43 -10.95 22.83
CA GLU A 31 -24.94 -10.61 24.17
C GLU A 31 -23.55 -11.21 24.40
N ARG A 32 -23.37 -12.51 24.15
CA ARG A 32 -22.05 -13.16 24.21
C ARG A 32 -21.02 -12.53 23.25
N ALA A 33 -21.47 -12.06 22.09
CA ALA A 33 -20.59 -11.38 21.14
C ALA A 33 -20.16 -10.00 21.64
N ALA A 34 -21.05 -9.28 22.33
CA ALA A 34 -20.76 -8.01 22.98
C ALA A 34 -19.75 -8.18 24.13
N ASP A 35 -19.98 -9.12 25.05
CA ASP A 35 -19.07 -9.40 26.17
C ASP A 35 -17.66 -9.76 25.67
N ARG A 36 -17.59 -10.57 24.61
CA ARG A 36 -16.31 -10.97 24.02
C ARG A 36 -15.64 -9.82 23.26
N LEU A 37 -16.42 -8.90 22.70
CA LEU A 37 -15.91 -7.71 22.03
C LEU A 37 -15.26 -6.75 23.04
N ASP A 38 -15.87 -6.56 24.20
CA ASP A 38 -15.33 -5.73 25.28
C ASP A 38 -13.98 -6.26 25.80
N HIS A 39 -13.89 -7.57 26.04
CA HIS A 39 -12.63 -8.21 26.45
C HIS A 39 -11.51 -8.14 25.40
N ILE A 40 -11.85 -8.07 24.11
CA ILE A 40 -10.87 -7.90 23.02
C ILE A 40 -10.48 -6.42 22.89
N GLY A 41 -11.44 -5.50 23.05
CA GLY A 41 -11.23 -4.06 23.03
C GLY A 41 -10.20 -3.60 24.07
N GLU A 42 -10.29 -4.12 25.29
CA GLU A 42 -9.36 -3.84 26.39
C GLU A 42 -7.92 -4.33 26.12
N LYS A 43 -7.77 -5.44 25.37
CA LYS A 43 -6.44 -5.96 24.97
C LYS A 43 -5.83 -5.18 23.81
N THR A 44 -6.65 -4.68 22.89
CA THR A 44 -6.17 -3.84 21.80
C THR A 44 -5.62 -2.51 22.33
N THR A 45 -6.33 -1.79 23.21
CA THR A 45 -5.85 -0.48 23.72
C THR A 45 -4.46 -0.52 24.36
N THR A 46 -4.09 -1.63 25.01
CA THR A 46 -2.76 -1.82 25.62
C THR A 46 -1.64 -2.07 24.60
N THR A 47 -1.95 -2.63 23.43
CA THR A 47 -0.97 -2.98 22.38
C THR A 47 -0.71 -1.81 21.40
N HIS A 48 -1.55 -0.77 21.42
CA HIS A 48 -1.50 0.34 20.45
C HIS A 48 -0.32 1.31 20.64
N ASN A 49 0.46 1.18 21.72
CA ASN A 49 1.59 2.08 21.96
C ASN A 49 2.86 1.74 21.15
N THR A 50 2.91 0.59 20.46
CA THR A 50 4.10 0.17 19.68
C THR A 50 3.90 0.13 18.16
N THR A 51 2.68 0.36 17.65
CA THR A 51 2.37 0.27 16.20
C THR A 51 1.74 1.52 15.59
N GLY A 52 1.49 2.56 16.39
CA GLY A 52 0.86 3.82 15.93
C GLY A 52 1.67 4.65 14.94
N HIS A 53 2.95 4.33 14.68
CA HIS A 53 3.84 5.14 13.82
C HIS A 53 3.81 4.77 12.32
N HIS A 54 3.02 3.77 11.88
CA HIS A 54 3.00 3.35 10.46
C HIS A 54 1.62 3.29 9.80
N GLN A 55 0.53 3.63 10.51
CA GLN A 55 -0.81 3.65 9.91
C GLN A 55 -1.04 4.97 9.16
N GLY A 56 -0.74 6.10 9.81
CA GLY A 56 -0.91 7.45 9.22
C GLY A 56 -0.16 7.63 7.91
N ASP A 57 1.12 7.23 7.86
CA ASP A 57 1.92 7.33 6.63
C ASP A 57 1.51 6.35 5.52
N ARG A 58 0.94 5.19 5.87
CA ARG A 58 0.45 4.26 4.84
C ARG A 58 -0.86 4.76 4.24
N ASP A 59 -1.72 5.32 5.07
CA ASP A 59 -3.00 5.86 4.64
C ASP A 59 -2.79 7.11 3.77
N THR A 60 -1.85 7.99 4.11
CA THR A 60 -1.50 9.15 3.27
C THR A 60 -0.93 8.72 1.92
N ASN A 61 0.07 7.83 1.89
CA ASN A 61 0.65 7.33 0.64
C ASN A 61 -0.37 6.63 -0.26
N ARG A 62 -1.30 5.87 0.34
CA ARG A 62 -2.37 5.19 -0.40
C ARG A 62 -3.36 6.18 -1.01
N VAL A 63 -3.75 7.19 -0.25
CA VAL A 63 -4.66 8.25 -0.70
C VAL A 63 -4.03 9.06 -1.84
N LEU A 64 -2.77 9.48 -1.67
CA LEU A 64 -2.03 10.20 -2.71
C LEU A 64 -1.82 9.35 -3.96
N GLY A 65 -1.57 8.04 -3.81
CA GLY A 65 -1.55 7.10 -4.93
C GLY A 65 -2.89 7.05 -5.70
N GLY A 66 -4.01 7.12 -4.99
CA GLY A 66 -5.35 7.24 -5.58
C GLY A 66 -5.50 8.49 -6.43
N TYR A 67 -5.09 9.65 -5.91
CA TYR A 67 -5.13 10.92 -6.67
C TYR A 67 -4.23 10.89 -7.92
N LYS A 68 -3.07 10.23 -7.86
CA LYS A 68 -2.25 10.00 -9.07
C LYS A 68 -2.97 9.15 -10.11
N ALA A 69 -3.69 8.11 -9.67
CA ALA A 69 -4.48 7.28 -10.58
C ALA A 69 -5.62 8.09 -11.23
N THR A 70 -6.29 8.95 -10.47
CA THR A 70 -7.32 9.89 -10.96
C THR A 70 -6.79 10.76 -12.10
N LEU A 71 -5.56 11.26 -12.01
CA LEU A 71 -4.94 12.06 -13.07
C LEU A 71 -4.70 11.26 -14.36
N SER A 72 -4.23 10.01 -14.24
CA SER A 72 -3.94 9.14 -15.38
C SER A 72 -5.18 8.52 -16.04
N ASN A 73 -6.31 8.47 -15.36
CA ASN A 73 -7.50 7.81 -15.87
C ASN A 73 -8.25 8.71 -16.87
N GLU A 74 -8.37 8.23 -18.12
CA GLU A 74 -9.07 8.92 -19.21
C GLU A 74 -10.56 9.14 -18.92
N ASN A 75 -11.19 8.25 -18.16
CA ASN A 75 -12.62 8.31 -17.82
C ASN A 75 -12.94 9.23 -16.63
N THR A 76 -11.95 9.92 -16.09
CA THR A 76 -12.15 10.84 -14.97
C THR A 76 -12.45 12.25 -15.48
N SER A 77 -13.40 12.94 -14.84
CA SER A 77 -13.78 14.29 -15.25
C SER A 77 -12.63 15.31 -15.08
N PRO A 78 -12.63 16.40 -15.87
CA PRO A 78 -11.62 17.45 -15.76
C PRO A 78 -11.53 18.04 -14.34
N GLU A 79 -12.67 18.26 -13.69
CA GLU A 79 -12.77 18.84 -12.35
C GLU A 79 -12.16 17.91 -11.30
N ALA A 80 -12.42 16.60 -11.42
CA ALA A 80 -11.84 15.60 -10.53
C ALA A 80 -10.32 15.50 -10.70
N LYS A 81 -9.81 15.66 -11.93
CA LYS A 81 -8.37 15.72 -12.20
C LYS A 81 -7.74 16.97 -11.60
N GLN A 82 -8.37 18.13 -11.75
CA GLN A 82 -7.88 19.38 -11.16
C GLN A 82 -7.77 19.25 -9.64
N HIS A 83 -8.84 18.78 -8.99
CA HIS A 83 -8.82 18.58 -7.53
C HIS A 83 -7.75 17.56 -7.11
N ALA A 84 -7.57 16.47 -7.86
CA ALA A 84 -6.50 15.51 -7.59
C ALA A 84 -5.10 16.13 -7.70
N ALA A 85 -4.87 17.02 -8.67
CA ALA A 85 -3.62 17.74 -8.82
C ALA A 85 -3.36 18.69 -7.64
N GLU A 86 -4.37 19.47 -7.23
CA GLU A 86 -4.28 20.39 -6.09
C GLU A 86 -3.92 19.65 -4.79
N ILE A 87 -4.54 18.49 -4.53
CA ILE A 87 -4.22 17.69 -3.35
C ILE A 87 -2.79 17.15 -3.42
N LEU A 88 -2.33 16.68 -4.57
CA LEU A 88 -0.96 16.19 -4.72
C LEU A 88 0.08 17.31 -4.51
N GLU A 89 -0.15 18.48 -5.09
CA GLU A 89 0.72 19.65 -4.93
C GLU A 89 0.79 20.11 -3.47
N ALA A 90 -0.35 20.16 -2.77
CA ALA A 90 -0.40 20.49 -1.34
C ALA A 90 0.43 19.53 -0.47
N HIS A 91 0.64 18.29 -0.93
CA HIS A 91 1.47 17.29 -0.26
C HIS A 91 2.90 17.23 -0.81
N GLY A 92 3.33 18.22 -1.61
CA GLY A 92 4.67 18.31 -2.18
C GLY A 92 4.92 17.35 -3.36
N TYR A 93 3.88 16.76 -3.93
CA TYR A 93 3.97 15.98 -5.16
C TYR A 93 3.62 16.87 -6.35
N THR A 94 4.64 17.47 -6.97
CA THR A 94 4.47 18.17 -8.23
C THR A 94 4.10 17.14 -9.32
N VAL A 95 2.94 17.33 -9.94
CA VAL A 95 2.44 16.47 -11.04
C VAL A 95 3.26 16.68 -12.31
N GLU A 96 3.84 17.87 -12.46
CA GLU A 96 4.74 18.18 -13.55
C GLU A 96 6.05 17.43 -13.35
N ARG A 97 6.38 16.58 -14.34
CA ARG A 97 7.71 16.01 -14.51
C ARG A 97 8.69 17.19 -14.46
N ALA A 98 9.55 17.24 -13.44
CA ALA A 98 10.49 18.34 -13.28
C ALA A 98 11.17 18.65 -14.62
N GLU A 99 11.01 19.88 -15.10
CA GLU A 99 11.57 20.29 -16.39
C GLU A 99 13.10 20.09 -16.33
N GLY A 100 13.60 19.12 -17.10
CA GLY A 100 14.99 18.67 -17.06
C GLY A 100 15.19 17.17 -16.77
N VAL A 101 14.17 16.47 -16.25
CA VAL A 101 14.19 14.99 -16.14
C VAL A 101 13.76 14.41 -17.49
N GLY A 102 14.65 14.53 -18.48
CA GLY A 102 14.47 13.98 -19.81
C GLY A 102 14.25 12.46 -19.78
N GLU A 103 13.65 11.92 -20.82
CA GLU A 103 13.58 10.45 -21.04
C GLU A 103 14.97 9.80 -20.97
N ASP A 104 16.02 10.57 -21.29
CA ASP A 104 17.42 10.21 -21.15
C ASP A 104 17.84 9.87 -19.70
N GLU A 105 17.32 10.56 -18.69
CA GLU A 105 17.64 10.27 -17.28
C GLU A 105 16.97 8.97 -16.84
N HIS A 106 15.72 8.73 -17.27
CA HIS A 106 15.03 7.47 -17.02
C HIS A 106 15.81 6.32 -17.66
N GLN A 107 16.19 6.47 -18.93
CA GLN A 107 16.97 5.46 -19.64
C GLN A 107 18.32 5.21 -18.94
N THR A 108 19.02 6.27 -18.54
CA THR A 108 20.27 6.17 -17.78
C THR A 108 20.08 5.39 -16.48
N ARG A 109 19.00 5.65 -15.73
CA ARG A 109 18.69 4.95 -14.48
C ARG A 109 18.34 3.48 -14.73
N VAL A 110 17.59 3.17 -15.78
CA VAL A 110 17.28 1.80 -16.20
C VAL A 110 18.56 1.03 -16.53
N LEU A 111 19.43 1.60 -17.38
CA LEU A 111 20.70 0.99 -17.75
C LEU A 111 21.62 0.80 -16.53
N ALA A 112 21.67 1.77 -15.62
CA ALA A 112 22.41 1.64 -14.36
C ALA A 112 21.87 0.49 -13.48
N GLY A 113 20.54 0.33 -13.41
CA GLY A 113 19.90 -0.78 -12.70
C GLY A 113 20.27 -2.15 -13.28
N TYR A 114 20.23 -2.30 -14.60
CA TYR A 114 20.66 -3.53 -15.27
C TYR A 114 22.15 -3.83 -15.05
N LYS A 115 23.02 -2.80 -15.08
CA LYS A 115 24.44 -2.96 -14.71
C LYS A 115 24.61 -3.44 -13.28
N ALA A 116 23.87 -2.88 -12.33
CA ALA A 116 23.90 -3.33 -10.93
C ALA A 116 23.42 -4.78 -10.77
N ALA A 117 22.42 -5.20 -11.55
CA ALA A 117 21.92 -6.58 -11.52
C ALA A 117 22.99 -7.61 -11.93
N LEU A 118 23.90 -7.26 -12.87
CA LEU A 118 25.01 -8.13 -13.26
C LEU A 118 25.99 -8.39 -12.11
N SER A 119 26.28 -7.36 -11.32
CA SER A 119 27.22 -7.42 -10.19
C SER A 119 26.59 -8.01 -8.92
N ASN A 120 25.26 -8.00 -8.79
CA ASN A 120 24.60 -8.48 -7.59
C ASN A 120 24.66 -10.02 -7.47
N PRO A 121 25.26 -10.60 -6.41
CA PRO A 121 25.34 -12.04 -6.23
C PRO A 121 24.00 -12.72 -5.97
N ARG A 122 22.96 -11.96 -5.57
CA ARG A 122 21.61 -12.48 -5.31
C ARG A 122 20.74 -12.60 -6.56
N VAL A 123 21.22 -12.11 -7.71
CA VAL A 123 20.51 -12.18 -8.99
C VAL A 123 20.86 -13.49 -9.69
N SER A 124 19.86 -14.18 -10.23
CA SER A 124 20.05 -15.48 -10.91
C SER A 124 20.83 -15.36 -12.21
N SER A 125 21.36 -16.49 -12.69
CA SER A 125 22.04 -16.58 -13.99
C SER A 125 21.16 -16.10 -15.15
N GLU A 126 19.89 -16.49 -15.15
CA GLU A 126 18.92 -16.15 -16.20
C GLU A 126 18.62 -14.65 -16.20
N ALA A 127 18.41 -14.07 -15.02
CA ALA A 127 18.17 -12.63 -14.88
C ALA A 127 19.40 -11.81 -15.30
N LYS A 128 20.62 -12.29 -15.04
CA LYS A 128 21.85 -11.65 -15.54
C LYS A 128 22.02 -11.78 -17.04
N ALA A 129 21.63 -12.91 -17.64
CA ALA A 129 21.65 -13.07 -19.09
C ALA A 129 20.72 -12.05 -19.78
N HIS A 130 19.48 -11.94 -19.28
CA HIS A 130 18.52 -10.94 -19.75
C HIS A 130 19.04 -9.50 -19.56
N ALA A 131 19.67 -9.20 -18.42
CA ALA A 131 20.26 -7.89 -18.18
C ALA A 131 21.39 -7.55 -19.18
N ARG A 132 22.20 -8.54 -19.60
CA ARG A 132 23.23 -8.34 -20.65
C ARG A 132 22.60 -8.08 -22.01
N GLU A 133 21.60 -8.86 -22.39
CA GLU A 133 20.90 -8.69 -23.66
C GLU A 133 20.25 -7.29 -23.74
N PHE A 134 19.59 -6.87 -22.67
CA PHE A 134 18.99 -5.53 -22.58
C PHE A 134 20.05 -4.43 -22.71
N LEU A 135 21.19 -4.56 -22.04
CA LEU A 135 22.28 -3.57 -22.15
C LEU A 135 22.91 -3.55 -23.54
N ALA A 136 23.07 -4.71 -24.20
CA ALA A 136 23.60 -4.78 -25.56
C ALA A 136 22.65 -4.15 -26.58
N ALA A 137 21.34 -4.37 -26.44
CA ALA A 137 20.33 -3.77 -27.33
C ALA A 137 20.23 -2.24 -27.21
N HIS A 138 20.71 -1.66 -26.10
CA HIS A 138 20.70 -0.23 -25.83
C HIS A 138 22.12 0.38 -25.85
N ASP A 139 23.08 -0.30 -26.50
CA ASP A 139 24.48 0.15 -26.65
C ASP A 139 25.17 0.54 -25.33
N ALA A 140 24.82 -0.15 -24.25
CA ALA A 140 25.25 0.15 -22.88
C ALA A 140 26.09 -0.96 -22.23
N LEU A 141 26.50 -1.96 -23.02
CA LEU A 141 27.31 -3.11 -22.59
C LEU A 141 28.79 -2.76 -22.41
#